data_AF-A0A8K0XBB4-F1
#
_entry.id   AF-A0A8K0XBB4-F1
#
_cell.length_a   1.000
_cell.length_b   1.000
_cell.length_c   1.000
_cell.angle_alpha   90.00
_cell.angle_beta   90.00
_cell.angle_gamma   90.00
#
_symmetry.space_group_name_H-M   'P 1'
#
loop_
_entity.id
_entity.type
_entity.pdbx_description
1 polymer ?
#
loop_
_entity_poly.entity_id
_entity_poly.type
_entity_poly.pdbx_seq_one_letter_code
_entity_poly.pdbx_strand_id
1 'polypeptide(L)'
;MFLPPFARIFVVLNIIRALSIIALLLVFASSIVVLVDDVEAVNTFVNGGTNTTSFTSGDSNYIPDSTVPNQPAGAFWAVLNRLLIIFQTAVLIMSEIGWPATFFDRFFPVLGKDFGVGALGVMQCLIGASVLSHYVHTFPLVTAFFLFSIGCTNILVGLIFREKAKDKRSILSWRDRGKDVLPTTGRGGDTSRSSSNASYRQARDRTGMGFGRQAEKAAALKGFLITKPVESATKYAA
;
A
#
# COMPACT_ATOMS: atom_id res chain seq x y z
N MET A 1 -18.13 16.66 -21.57
CA MET A 1 -16.75 17.03 -21.18
C MET A 1 -15.97 15.74 -20.88
N PHE A 2 -15.21 15.23 -21.84
CA PHE A 2 -14.49 13.96 -21.68
C PHE A 2 -13.15 14.22 -21.00
N LEU A 3 -12.96 13.71 -19.77
CA LEU A 3 -11.64 13.72 -19.12
C LEU A 3 -10.60 12.98 -19.98
N PRO A 4 -9.35 13.46 -20.05
CA PRO A 4 -8.28 12.79 -20.79
C PRO A 4 -8.11 11.34 -20.29
N PRO A 5 -7.73 10.39 -21.18
CA PRO A 5 -7.71 8.95 -20.86
C PRO A 5 -6.85 8.61 -19.64
N PHE A 6 -5.77 9.35 -19.40
CA PHE A 6 -4.91 9.20 -18.22
C PHE A 6 -5.60 9.61 -16.91
N ALA A 7 -6.45 10.64 -16.92
CA ALA A 7 -7.19 11.08 -15.75
C ALA A 7 -8.29 10.07 -15.36
N ARG A 8 -8.94 9.43 -16.34
CA ARG A 8 -9.93 8.37 -16.08
C ARG A 8 -9.31 7.16 -15.39
N ILE A 9 -8.15 6.71 -15.86
CA ILE A 9 -7.40 5.60 -15.24
C ILE A 9 -7.00 5.95 -13.81
N PHE A 10 -6.51 7.17 -13.57
CA PHE A 10 -6.14 7.64 -12.23
C PHE A 10 -7.34 7.66 -11.26
N VAL A 11 -8.50 8.17 -11.69
CA VAL A 11 -9.72 8.21 -10.87
C VAL A 11 -10.21 6.80 -10.55
N VAL A 12 -10.29 5.91 -11.56
CA VAL A 12 -10.72 4.52 -11.36
C VAL A 12 -9.79 3.79 -10.39
N LEU A 13 -8.48 3.96 -10.53
CA LEU A 13 -7.50 3.34 -9.64
C LEU A 13 -7.62 3.81 -8.18
N ASN A 14 -7.96 5.07 -7.93
CA ASN A 14 -8.21 5.58 -6.57
C ASN A 14 -9.55 5.10 -6.01
N ILE A 15 -10.60 5.00 -6.84
CA ILE A 15 -11.89 4.44 -6.42
C ILE A 15 -11.71 2.98 -5.97
N ILE A 16 -10.98 2.17 -6.75
CA ILE A 16 -10.70 0.77 -6.41
C ILE A 16 -9.96 0.67 -5.07
N ARG A 17 -9.00 1.56 -4.81
CA ARG A 17 -8.32 1.65 -3.50
C ARG A 17 -9.30 1.97 -2.36
N ALA A 18 -10.15 2.98 -2.56
CA ALA A 18 -11.15 3.36 -1.55
C ALA A 18 -12.13 2.21 -1.26
N LEU A 19 -12.64 1.55 -2.30
CA LEU A 19 -13.50 0.37 -2.16
C LEU A 19 -12.81 -0.77 -1.43
N SER A 20 -11.52 -0.99 -1.71
CA SER A 20 -10.72 -2.02 -1.05
C SER A 20 -10.53 -1.74 0.44
N ILE A 21 -10.28 -0.49 0.83
CA ILE A 21 -10.21 -0.07 2.24
C ILE A 21 -11.56 -0.28 2.93
N ILE A 22 -12.67 0.14 2.29
CA ILE A 22 -14.01 -0.04 2.83
C ILE A 22 -14.32 -1.53 3.03
N ALA A 23 -14.01 -2.38 2.05
CA ALA A 23 -14.21 -3.83 2.15
C ALA A 23 -13.41 -4.45 3.30
N LEU A 24 -12.14 -4.06 3.45
CA LEU A 24 -11.30 -4.54 4.55
C LEU A 24 -11.83 -4.08 5.92
N LEU A 25 -12.32 -2.84 6.04
CA LEU A 25 -12.93 -2.35 7.28
C LEU A 25 -14.22 -3.10 7.62
N LEU A 26 -15.05 -3.39 6.63
CA LEU A 26 -16.27 -4.18 6.81
C LEU A 26 -15.96 -5.61 7.25
N VAL A 27 -14.97 -6.27 6.61
CA VAL A 27 -14.56 -7.63 7.02
C VAL A 27 -13.93 -7.62 8.40
N PHE A 28 -13.12 -6.62 8.73
CA PHE A 28 -12.55 -6.45 10.07
C PHE A 28 -13.64 -6.33 11.13
N ALA A 29 -14.62 -5.45 10.93
CA ALA A 29 -15.76 -5.31 11.84
C ALA A 29 -16.57 -6.60 11.96
N SER A 30 -16.88 -7.26 10.83
CA SER A 30 -17.62 -8.53 10.83
C SER A 30 -16.87 -9.66 11.54
N SER A 31 -15.54 -9.69 11.43
CA SER A 31 -14.71 -10.74 12.05
C SER A 31 -14.66 -10.60 13.56
N ILE A 32 -14.78 -9.37 14.10
CA ILE A 32 -14.91 -9.14 15.55
C ILE A 32 -16.25 -9.68 16.06
N VAL A 33 -17.34 -9.43 15.33
CA VAL A 33 -18.67 -9.96 15.71
C VAL A 33 -18.64 -11.48 15.76
N VAL A 34 -18.13 -12.14 14.71
CA VAL A 34 -18.01 -13.60 14.68
C VAL A 34 -17.13 -14.13 15.81
N LEU A 35 -16.05 -13.42 16.18
CA LEU A 35 -15.22 -13.79 17.32
C LEU A 35 -15.99 -13.72 18.64
N VAL A 36 -16.84 -12.72 18.82
CA VAL A 36 -17.69 -12.59 20.02
C VAL A 36 -18.69 -13.74 20.08
N ASP A 37 -19.35 -14.05 18.96
CA ASP A 37 -20.31 -15.15 18.84
C ASP A 37 -19.63 -16.50 19.16
N ASP A 38 -18.42 -16.74 18.62
CA ASP A 38 -17.62 -17.94 18.89
C ASP A 38 -17.23 -18.04 20.38
N VAL A 39 -16.91 -16.93 21.07
CA VAL A 39 -16.57 -16.92 22.50
C VAL A 39 -17.80 -17.13 23.39
N GLU A 40 -18.94 -16.53 23.04
CA GLU A 40 -20.20 -16.73 23.75
C GLU A 40 -20.65 -18.18 23.67
N ALA A 41 -20.54 -18.82 22.50
CA ALA A 41 -20.83 -20.23 22.31
C ALA A 41 -19.94 -21.15 23.16
N VAL A 42 -18.65 -20.82 23.30
CA VAL A 42 -17.74 -21.57 24.20
C VAL A 42 -18.14 -21.36 25.66
N ASN A 43 -18.48 -20.14 26.06
CA ASN A 43 -18.88 -19.83 27.43
C ASN A 43 -20.19 -20.53 27.83
N THR A 44 -21.18 -20.58 26.93
CA THR A 44 -22.43 -21.32 27.15
C THR A 44 -22.22 -22.83 27.17
N PHE A 45 -21.32 -23.37 26.34
CA PHE A 45 -20.97 -24.80 26.36
C PHE A 45 -20.27 -25.21 27.67
N VAL A 46 -19.31 -24.41 28.15
CA VAL A 46 -18.56 -24.68 29.38
C VAL A 46 -19.45 -24.51 30.63
N ASN A 47 -20.26 -23.45 30.68
CA ASN A 47 -21.15 -23.18 31.83
C ASN A 47 -22.46 -24.00 31.80
N GLY A 48 -22.92 -24.39 30.62
CA GLY A 48 -24.11 -25.20 30.38
C GLY A 48 -23.89 -26.70 30.52
N GLY A 49 -22.69 -27.13 30.96
CA GLY A 49 -22.27 -28.53 31.14
C GLY A 49 -23.05 -29.35 32.17
N THR A 50 -24.28 -28.95 32.54
CA THR A 50 -25.12 -29.64 33.54
C THR A 50 -26.35 -30.37 32.95
N ASN A 51 -26.61 -30.38 31.64
CA ASN A 51 -27.68 -31.20 31.07
C ASN A 51 -27.21 -32.00 29.84
N THR A 52 -26.45 -33.04 30.14
CA THR A 52 -26.11 -34.18 29.26
C THR A 52 -27.33 -35.04 28.92
N THR A 53 -28.41 -34.48 28.36
CA THR A 53 -29.60 -35.27 27.96
C THR A 53 -30.29 -34.81 26.67
N SER A 54 -29.57 -34.18 25.74
CA SER A 54 -30.08 -33.99 24.37
C SER A 54 -29.01 -34.28 23.32
N PHE A 55 -28.30 -35.39 23.46
CA PHE A 55 -27.74 -36.12 22.32
C PHE A 55 -28.89 -36.91 21.67
N THR A 56 -29.77 -36.20 20.97
CA THR A 56 -30.78 -36.83 20.12
C THR A 56 -30.60 -36.29 18.73
N SER A 57 -29.96 -37.11 17.89
CA SER A 57 -29.76 -36.96 16.43
C SER A 57 -28.42 -36.35 16.00
N GLY A 58 -27.39 -37.21 15.97
CA GLY A 58 -26.18 -37.04 15.17
C GLY A 58 -24.99 -36.49 15.95
N ASP A 59 -23.86 -37.17 15.87
CA ASP A 59 -22.56 -36.79 16.43
C ASP A 59 -22.12 -35.38 15.98
N SER A 60 -22.51 -34.33 16.70
CA SER A 60 -22.11 -32.97 16.39
C SER A 60 -20.67 -32.74 16.86
N ASN A 61 -19.70 -32.88 15.96
CA ASN A 61 -18.27 -32.57 16.19
C ASN A 61 -18.00 -31.05 16.45
N TYR A 62 -19.06 -30.23 16.46
CA TYR A 62 -19.06 -28.78 16.65
C TYR A 62 -20.13 -28.38 17.68
N ILE A 63 -19.91 -27.26 18.36
CA ILE A 63 -20.90 -26.65 19.26
C ILE A 63 -22.10 -26.16 18.41
N PRO A 64 -23.36 -26.40 18.81
CA PRO A 64 -24.53 -25.92 18.07
C PRO A 64 -24.45 -24.40 17.86
N ASP A 65 -24.78 -23.97 16.64
CA ASP A 65 -24.72 -22.57 16.19
C ASP A 65 -23.33 -21.90 16.23
N SER A 66 -22.24 -22.68 16.29
CA SER A 66 -20.88 -22.16 16.30
C SER A 66 -19.94 -22.92 15.36
N THR A 67 -18.87 -22.25 14.92
CA THR A 67 -17.79 -22.86 14.11
C THR A 67 -16.73 -23.57 14.95
N VAL A 68 -16.93 -23.65 16.27
CA VAL A 68 -15.98 -24.21 17.22
C VAL A 68 -16.10 -25.74 17.29
N PRO A 69 -15.02 -26.49 16.98
CA PRO A 69 -15.01 -27.94 17.15
C PRO A 69 -14.96 -28.31 18.63
N ASN A 70 -15.68 -29.36 19.01
CA ASN A 70 -15.81 -29.85 20.39
C ASN A 70 -14.64 -30.75 20.85
N GLN A 71 -13.61 -30.90 20.02
CA GLN A 71 -12.41 -31.67 20.30
C GLN A 71 -11.49 -30.94 21.30
N PRO A 72 -10.65 -31.65 22.07
CA PRO A 72 -9.68 -31.01 22.97
C PRO A 72 -8.81 -30.01 22.21
N ALA A 73 -8.80 -28.75 22.69
CA ALA A 73 -8.19 -27.57 22.07
C ALA A 73 -8.85 -27.04 20.78
N GLY A 74 -10.00 -27.57 20.36
CA GLY A 74 -10.74 -27.11 19.18
C GLY A 74 -11.16 -25.64 19.25
N ALA A 75 -11.68 -25.21 20.41
CA ALA A 75 -12.00 -23.81 20.70
C ALA A 75 -10.79 -22.87 20.57
N PHE A 76 -9.62 -23.31 21.05
CA PHE A 76 -8.39 -22.52 20.93
C PHE A 76 -8.01 -22.31 19.45
N TRP A 77 -8.05 -23.36 18.63
CA TRP A 77 -7.70 -23.27 17.22
C TRP A 77 -8.70 -22.44 16.41
N ALA A 78 -10.00 -22.51 16.73
CA ALA A 78 -11.03 -21.68 16.11
C ALA A 78 -10.78 -20.18 16.40
N VAL A 79 -10.58 -19.83 17.67
CA VAL A 79 -10.29 -18.46 18.11
C VAL A 79 -8.98 -17.95 17.52
N LEU A 80 -7.93 -18.79 17.50
CA LEU A 80 -6.65 -18.43 16.89
C LEU A 80 -6.78 -18.11 15.40
N ASN A 81 -7.53 -18.92 14.64
CA ASN A 81 -7.79 -18.66 13.23
C ASN A 81 -8.51 -17.31 13.01
N ARG A 82 -9.53 -17.00 13.83
CA ARG A 82 -10.23 -15.71 13.78
C ARG A 82 -9.29 -14.54 14.11
N LEU A 83 -8.43 -14.69 15.13
CA LEU A 83 -7.43 -13.67 15.48
C LEU A 83 -6.40 -13.46 14.36
N LEU A 84 -5.98 -14.53 13.67
CA LEU A 84 -5.08 -14.43 12.52
C LEU A 84 -5.73 -13.71 11.34
N ILE A 85 -7.02 -13.95 11.06
CA ILE A 85 -7.77 -13.23 10.01
C ILE A 85 -7.88 -11.74 10.36
N ILE A 86 -8.18 -11.40 11.62
CA ILE A 86 -8.24 -10.01 12.11
C ILE A 86 -6.86 -9.33 11.98
N PHE A 87 -5.78 -10.01 12.38
CA PHE A 87 -4.42 -9.50 12.25
C PHE A 87 -4.05 -9.28 10.77
N GLN A 88 -4.34 -10.25 9.90
CA GLN A 88 -4.04 -10.16 8.48
C GLN A 88 -4.81 -9.01 7.79
N THR A 89 -6.10 -8.83 8.12
CA THR A 89 -6.89 -7.71 7.59
C THR A 89 -6.39 -6.36 8.09
N ALA A 90 -5.95 -6.25 9.35
CA ALA A 90 -5.33 -5.03 9.88
C ALA A 90 -4.02 -4.68 9.15
N VAL A 91 -3.15 -5.67 8.90
CA VAL A 91 -1.92 -5.49 8.12
C VAL A 91 -2.24 -5.07 6.69
N LEU A 92 -3.28 -5.64 6.06
CA LEU A 92 -3.71 -5.24 4.73
C LEU A 92 -4.24 -3.79 4.69
N ILE A 93 -5.03 -3.37 5.69
CA ILE A 93 -5.47 -1.98 5.81
C ILE A 93 -4.26 -1.04 5.92
N MET A 94 -3.29 -1.40 6.76
CA MET A 94 -2.06 -0.63 6.93
C MET A 94 -1.26 -0.53 5.62
N SER A 95 -1.19 -1.62 4.84
CA SER A 95 -0.54 -1.64 3.53
C SER A 95 -1.29 -0.79 2.48
N GLU A 96 -2.63 -0.77 2.53
CA GLU A 96 -3.45 0.09 1.66
C GLU A 96 -3.39 1.57 2.05
N ILE A 97 -3.09 1.90 3.30
CA ILE A 97 -2.82 3.29 3.73
C ILE A 97 -1.42 3.74 3.28
N GLY A 98 -0.46 2.81 3.20
CA GLY A 98 0.92 3.09 2.79
C GLY A 98 1.79 3.62 3.92
N TRP A 99 1.40 3.40 5.17
CA TRP A 99 2.14 3.82 6.36
C TRP A 99 2.30 2.61 7.30
N PRO A 100 3.51 2.18 7.69
CA PRO A 100 4.85 2.66 7.30
C PRO A 100 5.41 1.96 6.06
N ALA A 101 5.62 2.69 4.96
CA ALA A 101 6.11 2.13 3.69
C ALA A 101 7.48 1.42 3.80
N THR A 102 8.40 1.95 4.61
CA THR A 102 9.73 1.36 4.83
C THR A 102 9.70 0.01 5.54
N PHE A 103 8.68 -0.26 6.38
CA PHE A 103 8.51 -1.55 7.02
C PHE A 103 8.07 -2.62 5.99
N PHE A 104 7.10 -2.29 5.14
CA PHE A 104 6.64 -3.20 4.09
C PHE A 104 7.74 -3.48 3.07
N ASP A 105 8.49 -2.47 2.65
CA ASP A 105 9.61 -2.68 1.71
C ASP A 105 10.73 -3.56 2.31
N ARG A 106 10.91 -3.56 3.64
CA ARG A 106 11.97 -4.33 4.31
C ARG A 106 11.56 -5.75 4.71
N PHE A 107 10.38 -5.93 5.29
CA PHE A 107 9.93 -7.19 5.87
C PHE A 107 8.98 -7.97 4.96
N PHE A 108 8.19 -7.27 4.14
CA PHE A 108 7.17 -7.88 3.27
C PHE A 108 7.22 -7.27 1.87
N PRO A 109 8.28 -7.51 1.09
CA PRO A 109 8.48 -6.88 -0.21
C PRO A 109 7.30 -7.08 -1.16
N VAL A 110 6.54 -8.19 -1.03
CA VAL A 110 5.34 -8.46 -1.82
C VAL A 110 4.20 -7.42 -1.62
N LEU A 111 4.18 -6.73 -0.47
CA LEU A 111 3.29 -5.60 -0.17
C LEU A 111 3.96 -4.24 -0.44
N GLY A 112 5.28 -4.23 -0.64
CA GLY A 112 6.10 -3.05 -0.87
C GLY A 112 5.75 -2.29 -2.15
N LYS A 113 6.25 -1.06 -2.26
CA LYS A 113 5.93 -0.12 -3.35
C LYS A 113 6.27 -0.65 -4.76
N ASP A 114 7.18 -1.61 -4.83
CA ASP A 114 7.70 -2.18 -6.08
C ASP A 114 6.85 -3.36 -6.60
N PHE A 115 5.99 -3.95 -5.76
CA PHE A 115 5.07 -5.02 -6.18
C PHE A 115 3.68 -4.48 -6.53
N GLY A 116 3.12 -4.99 -7.64
CA GLY A 116 1.81 -4.59 -8.15
C GLY A 116 0.64 -4.93 -7.22
N VAL A 117 -0.51 -4.28 -7.42
CA VAL A 117 -1.75 -4.47 -6.62
C VAL A 117 -2.35 -5.89 -6.72
N GLY A 118 -1.82 -6.73 -7.61
CA GLY A 118 -2.29 -8.10 -7.81
C GLY A 118 -2.02 -9.01 -6.62
N ALA A 119 -0.82 -8.94 -6.03
CA ALA A 119 -0.49 -9.75 -4.84
C ALA A 119 -1.39 -9.40 -3.66
N LEU A 120 -1.70 -8.11 -3.49
CA LEU A 120 -2.64 -7.63 -2.48
C LEU A 120 -4.07 -8.15 -2.74
N GLY A 121 -4.51 -8.14 -4.00
CA GLY A 121 -5.79 -8.75 -4.41
C GLY A 121 -5.87 -10.25 -4.14
N VAL A 122 -4.78 -11.00 -4.33
CA VAL A 122 -4.71 -12.43 -3.99
C VAL A 122 -4.90 -12.63 -2.48
N MET A 123 -4.23 -11.84 -1.64
CA MET A 123 -4.38 -11.94 -0.18
C MET A 123 -5.81 -11.62 0.26
N GLN A 124 -6.46 -10.62 -0.33
CA GLN A 124 -7.86 -10.30 -0.08
C GLN A 124 -8.81 -11.41 -0.51
N CYS A 125 -8.55 -12.02 -1.67
CA CYS A 125 -9.31 -13.13 -2.20
C CYS A 125 -9.20 -14.37 -1.28
N LEU A 126 -8.00 -14.70 -0.81
CA LEU A 126 -7.78 -15.81 0.12
C LEU A 126 -8.47 -15.60 1.47
N ILE A 127 -8.47 -14.37 2.00
CA ILE A 127 -9.20 -14.03 3.23
C ILE A 127 -10.72 -14.13 2.99
N GLY A 128 -11.21 -13.60 1.87
CA GLY A 128 -12.63 -13.72 1.50
C GLY A 128 -13.05 -15.18 1.44
N ALA A 129 -12.25 -16.03 0.79
CA ALA A 129 -12.50 -17.47 0.67
C ALA A 129 -12.43 -18.20 2.03
N SER A 130 -11.48 -17.85 2.90
CA SER A 130 -11.34 -18.49 4.21
C SER A 130 -12.50 -18.14 5.16
N VAL A 131 -13.04 -16.92 5.08
CA VAL A 131 -14.24 -16.54 5.83
C VAL A 131 -15.47 -17.27 5.27
N LEU A 132 -15.55 -17.41 3.94
CA LEU A 132 -16.66 -18.09 3.26
C LEU A 132 -16.69 -19.62 3.46
N SER A 133 -15.54 -20.23 3.75
CA SER A 133 -15.45 -21.67 3.97
C SER A 133 -16.00 -22.13 5.32
N HIS A 134 -16.36 -21.19 6.19
CA HIS A 134 -16.94 -21.44 7.49
C HIS A 134 -18.40 -20.96 7.50
N TYR A 135 -19.27 -21.65 8.23
CA TYR A 135 -20.63 -21.17 8.43
C TYR A 135 -20.58 -19.85 9.21
N VAL A 136 -21.10 -18.78 8.63
CA VAL A 136 -21.09 -17.45 9.23
C VAL A 136 -22.43 -16.77 8.99
N HIS A 137 -22.78 -15.83 9.89
CA HIS A 137 -24.00 -15.05 9.79
C HIS A 137 -24.06 -14.20 8.52
N THR A 138 -25.26 -13.69 8.20
CA THR A 138 -25.54 -12.95 6.96
C THR A 138 -24.65 -11.72 6.79
N PHE A 139 -24.32 -11.01 7.88
CA PHE A 139 -23.47 -9.82 7.82
C PHE A 139 -22.02 -10.16 7.40
N PRO A 140 -21.28 -11.05 8.09
CA PRO A 140 -19.98 -11.53 7.63
C PRO A 140 -20.02 -12.12 6.21
N LEU A 141 -21.07 -12.87 5.87
CA LEU A 141 -21.24 -13.47 4.55
C LEU A 141 -21.25 -12.41 3.43
N VAL A 142 -22.05 -11.36 3.56
CA VAL A 142 -22.12 -10.28 2.56
C VAL A 142 -20.78 -9.56 2.43
N THR A 143 -20.12 -9.27 3.56
CA THR A 143 -18.82 -8.59 3.55
C THR A 143 -17.71 -9.45 2.96
N ALA A 144 -17.74 -10.77 3.17
CA ALA A 144 -16.77 -11.71 2.62
C ALA A 144 -16.92 -11.84 1.10
N PHE A 145 -18.15 -11.93 0.58
CA PHE A 145 -18.41 -11.89 -0.86
C PHE A 145 -17.98 -10.56 -1.50
N PHE A 146 -18.21 -9.45 -0.81
CA PHE A 146 -17.77 -8.13 -1.27
C PHE A 146 -16.23 -8.03 -1.33
N LEU A 147 -15.53 -8.48 -0.28
CA LEU A 147 -14.06 -8.53 -0.26
C LEU A 147 -13.51 -9.45 -1.35
N PHE A 148 -14.13 -10.61 -1.57
CA PHE A 148 -13.73 -11.57 -2.60
C PHE A 148 -13.84 -10.96 -4.01
N SER A 149 -14.96 -10.27 -4.30
CA SER A 149 -15.17 -9.58 -5.58
C SER A 149 -14.15 -8.46 -5.81
N ILE A 150 -13.83 -7.67 -4.78
CA ILE A 150 -12.81 -6.63 -4.86
C ILE A 150 -11.41 -7.23 -4.97
N GLY A 151 -11.13 -8.34 -4.30
CA GLY A 151 -9.89 -9.10 -4.43
C GLY A 151 -9.66 -9.54 -5.89
N CYS A 152 -10.67 -10.12 -6.53
CA CYS A 152 -10.64 -10.47 -7.95
C CYS A 152 -10.39 -9.24 -8.85
N THR A 153 -11.04 -8.11 -8.56
CA THR A 153 -10.81 -6.85 -9.28
C THR A 153 -9.37 -6.37 -9.13
N ASN A 154 -8.81 -6.43 -7.92
CA ASN A 154 -7.43 -6.07 -7.63
C ASN A 154 -6.41 -7.00 -8.32
N ILE A 155 -6.72 -8.30 -8.42
CA ILE A 155 -5.93 -9.26 -9.21
C ILE A 155 -5.91 -8.87 -10.69
N LEU A 156 -7.08 -8.62 -11.30
CA LEU A 156 -7.18 -8.24 -12.71
C LEU A 156 -6.43 -6.93 -13.00
N VAL A 157 -6.60 -5.92 -12.17
CA VAL A 157 -5.86 -4.64 -12.29
C VAL A 157 -4.36 -4.86 -12.11
N GLY A 158 -3.98 -5.74 -11.18
CA GLY A 158 -2.59 -6.13 -10.93
C GLY A 158 -1.93 -6.84 -12.12
N LEU A 159 -2.67 -7.72 -12.80
CA LEU A 159 -2.18 -8.41 -14.00
C LEU A 159 -2.07 -7.46 -15.20
N ILE A 160 -3.02 -6.54 -15.37
CA ILE A 160 -3.05 -5.59 -16.49
C ILE A 160 -1.97 -4.50 -16.35
N PHE A 161 -1.78 -3.95 -15.15
CA PHE A 161 -0.89 -2.80 -14.93
C PHE A 161 0.45 -3.14 -14.26
N ARG A 162 0.60 -4.37 -13.74
CA ARG A 162 1.83 -4.93 -13.13
C ARG A 162 2.57 -3.92 -12.23
N GLU A 163 3.87 -3.69 -12.47
CA GLU A 163 4.71 -2.73 -11.74
C GLU A 163 4.28 -1.26 -11.94
N LYS A 164 3.69 -0.93 -13.10
CA LYS A 164 3.34 0.45 -13.45
C LYS A 164 2.06 0.95 -12.78
N ALA A 165 1.35 0.10 -12.03
CA ALA A 165 0.11 0.46 -11.36
C ALA A 165 0.34 1.40 -10.15
N LYS A 166 1.41 1.18 -9.37
CA LYS A 166 1.71 1.98 -8.17
C LYS A 166 2.29 3.35 -8.52
N ASP A 167 3.15 3.45 -9.53
CA ASP A 167 3.64 4.73 -10.05
C ASP A 167 2.51 5.63 -10.58
N LYS A 168 1.53 5.03 -11.29
CA LYS A 168 0.35 5.74 -11.82
C LYS A 168 -0.68 6.10 -10.76
N ARG A 169 -0.62 5.54 -9.54
CA ARG A 169 -1.47 5.91 -8.39
C ARG A 169 -0.87 7.00 -7.49
N SER A 170 0.40 7.36 -7.67
CA SER A 170 1.06 8.31 -6.77
C SER A 170 0.64 9.77 -7.05
N ILE A 171 -0.22 10.31 -6.18
CA ILE A 171 -0.51 11.75 -6.06
C ILE A 171 0.80 12.55 -5.83
N LEU A 172 1.82 11.91 -5.25
CA LEU A 172 3.12 12.52 -4.95
C LEU A 172 4.06 12.65 -6.14
N SER A 173 4.00 11.78 -7.16
CA SER A 173 4.88 11.95 -8.34
C SER A 173 4.54 13.18 -9.18
N TRP A 174 3.29 13.67 -9.11
CA TRP A 174 2.93 14.93 -9.75
C TRP A 174 3.62 16.12 -9.07
N ARG A 175 3.88 16.02 -7.76
CA ARG A 175 4.63 17.02 -7.00
C ARG A 175 6.14 16.88 -7.20
N ASP A 176 6.65 15.67 -7.43
CA ASP A 176 8.08 15.46 -7.75
C ASP A 176 8.42 15.83 -9.20
N ARG A 177 7.50 15.68 -10.16
CA ARG A 177 7.65 16.25 -11.51
C ARG A 177 7.67 17.78 -11.51
N GLY A 178 7.07 18.43 -10.50
CA GLY A 178 7.16 19.88 -10.33
C GLY A 178 8.50 20.36 -9.75
N LYS A 179 9.25 19.47 -9.06
CA LYS A 179 10.56 19.80 -8.50
C LYS A 179 11.69 19.69 -9.54
N ASP A 180 11.51 18.86 -10.56
CA ASP A 180 12.48 18.69 -11.65
C ASP A 180 12.40 19.80 -12.73
N VAL A 181 11.37 20.65 -12.67
CA VAL A 181 11.12 21.73 -13.65
C VAL A 181 11.65 23.09 -13.16
N LEU A 182 12.09 23.17 -11.90
CA LEU A 182 12.75 24.35 -11.35
C LEU A 182 14.21 23.98 -11.06
N PRO A 183 15.21 24.72 -11.57
CA PRO A 183 16.57 24.51 -11.15
C PRO A 183 16.62 24.75 -9.63
N THR A 184 16.83 23.68 -8.87
CA THR A 184 17.08 23.73 -7.45
C THR A 184 18.42 24.46 -7.29
N THR A 185 18.37 25.79 -7.13
CA THR A 185 19.52 26.55 -6.63
C THR A 185 19.89 25.93 -5.30
N GLY A 186 21.04 25.26 -5.29
CA GLY A 186 21.60 24.64 -4.11
C GLY A 186 21.67 25.64 -2.98
N ARG A 187 20.88 25.38 -1.93
CA ARG A 187 21.05 25.99 -0.62
C ARG A 187 21.60 24.88 0.26
N GLY A 188 22.86 25.05 0.65
CA GLY A 188 23.70 24.02 1.27
C GLY A 188 23.27 23.55 2.66
N GLY A 189 23.96 22.48 3.08
CA GLY A 189 23.85 21.77 4.35
C GLY A 189 23.24 20.37 4.13
N ASP A 190 23.85 19.22 4.41
CA ASP A 190 25.03 18.94 5.22
C ASP A 190 25.65 17.58 4.82
N THR A 191 26.97 17.53 4.98
CA THR A 191 27.86 16.39 5.24
C THR A 191 27.40 14.95 4.98
N SER A 192 28.09 14.27 4.06
CA SER A 192 28.45 12.86 4.20
C SER A 192 29.86 12.63 3.64
N ARG A 193 30.77 12.31 4.55
CA ARG A 193 32.17 11.96 4.32
C ARG A 193 32.28 10.76 3.39
N SER A 194 33.11 10.86 2.34
CA SER A 194 33.85 9.70 1.84
C SER A 194 35.26 10.12 1.46
N SER A 195 36.20 9.43 2.08
CA SER A 195 37.64 9.63 2.02
C SER A 195 38.19 9.53 0.60
N SER A 196 39.15 10.41 0.35
CA SER A 196 40.02 10.54 -0.82
C SER A 196 40.78 9.26 -1.19
N ASN A 197 40.90 9.02 -2.50
CA ASN A 197 42.20 8.72 -3.08
C ASN A 197 42.32 9.33 -4.48
N ALA A 198 43.41 10.07 -4.68
CA ALA A 198 43.64 10.99 -5.78
C ALA A 198 44.22 10.31 -7.02
N SER A 199 43.90 10.84 -8.21
CA SER A 199 44.87 10.96 -9.32
C SER A 199 44.40 11.98 -10.37
N TYR A 200 44.99 13.18 -10.30
CA TYR A 200 45.41 14.04 -11.40
C TYR A 200 44.66 13.94 -12.76
N ARG A 201 43.80 14.92 -13.03
CA ARG A 201 43.83 15.65 -14.31
C ARG A 201 43.71 17.16 -14.08
N GLN A 202 44.73 17.82 -14.60
CA GLN A 202 45.08 19.21 -14.48
C GLN A 202 44.07 20.11 -15.21
N ALA A 203 43.83 21.26 -14.60
CA ALA A 203 42.88 22.28 -14.98
C ALA A 203 43.05 22.81 -16.41
N ARG A 204 41.94 22.89 -17.15
CA ARG A 204 41.59 23.99 -18.06
C ARG A 204 40.12 23.86 -18.47
N ASP A 205 39.24 24.45 -17.67
CA ASP A 205 38.06 25.17 -18.15
C ASP A 205 37.45 25.88 -16.95
N ARG A 206 37.69 27.19 -16.86
CA ARG A 206 36.98 28.06 -15.93
C ARG A 206 35.53 28.07 -16.37
N THR A 207 34.75 27.21 -15.74
CA THR A 207 33.39 27.39 -15.27
C THR A 207 32.76 28.70 -15.75
N GLY A 208 32.10 28.64 -16.91
CA GLY A 208 31.14 29.68 -17.29
C GLY A 208 30.12 29.81 -16.16
N MET A 209 29.89 31.04 -15.70
CA MET A 209 28.89 31.34 -14.70
C MET A 209 27.51 30.98 -15.25
N GLY A 210 27.06 29.75 -14.98
CA GLY A 210 25.66 29.37 -14.81
C GLY A 210 24.71 29.40 -16.01
N PHE A 211 25.10 29.88 -17.19
CA PHE A 211 24.24 29.83 -18.38
C PHE A 211 24.93 29.01 -19.46
N GLY A 212 24.63 27.72 -19.49
CA GLY A 212 25.09 26.84 -20.58
C GLY A 212 24.54 27.30 -21.93
N ARG A 213 25.11 26.76 -23.03
CA ARG A 213 24.72 27.07 -24.42
C ARG A 213 23.22 26.95 -24.70
N GLN A 214 22.49 26.16 -23.91
CA GLN A 214 21.04 26.00 -24.03
C GLN A 214 20.27 27.22 -23.53
N ALA A 215 20.73 27.88 -22.46
CA ALA A 215 20.08 29.08 -21.92
C ALA A 215 20.26 30.28 -22.85
N GLU A 216 21.43 30.40 -23.48
CA GLU A 216 21.71 31.42 -24.50
C GLU A 216 20.80 31.26 -25.73
N LYS A 217 20.60 30.02 -26.21
CA LYS A 217 19.66 29.73 -27.31
C LYS A 217 18.20 30.05 -26.95
N ALA A 218 17.79 29.75 -25.71
CA ALA A 218 16.43 30.04 -25.24
C ALA A 218 16.19 31.56 -25.08
N ALA A 219 17.21 32.32 -24.65
CA ALA A 219 17.14 33.78 -24.56
C ALA A 219 17.09 34.43 -25.96
N ALA A 220 17.91 33.94 -26.89
CA ALA A 220 17.92 34.41 -28.28
C ALA A 220 16.57 34.19 -28.98
N LEU A 221 15.94 33.02 -28.78
CA LEU A 221 14.59 32.73 -29.31
C LEU A 221 13.51 33.67 -28.78
N LYS A 222 13.70 34.23 -27.57
CA LYS A 222 12.79 35.18 -26.95
C LYS A 222 13.18 36.64 -27.21
N GLY A 223 14.17 36.89 -28.08
CA GLY A 223 14.63 38.23 -28.43
C GLY A 223 15.50 38.92 -27.38
N PHE A 224 15.95 38.20 -26.34
CA PHE A 224 16.83 38.74 -25.31
C PHE A 224 18.29 38.48 -25.67
N LEU A 225 19.09 39.55 -25.80
CA LEU A 225 20.53 39.49 -25.97
C LEU A 225 21.21 39.47 -24.60
N ILE A 226 21.90 38.38 -24.27
CA ILE A 226 22.65 38.28 -23.00
C ILE A 226 23.99 39.00 -23.17
N THR A 227 24.07 40.24 -22.68
CA THR A 227 25.32 41.00 -22.66
C THR A 227 26.20 40.52 -21.50
N LYS A 228 27.47 40.23 -21.76
CA LYS A 228 28.43 39.94 -20.70
C LYS A 228 28.67 41.21 -19.87
N PRO A 229 28.77 41.11 -18.53
CA PRO A 229 29.09 42.27 -17.70
C PRO A 229 30.47 42.81 -18.08
N VAL A 230 30.60 44.14 -18.08
CA VAL A 230 31.85 44.84 -18.35
C VAL A 230 32.85 44.47 -17.24
N GLU A 231 34.04 43.97 -17.62
CA GLU A 231 35.11 43.64 -16.65
C GLU A 231 35.64 44.93 -16.00
N SER A 232 35.08 45.33 -14.86
CA SER A 232 35.46 46.55 -14.15
C SER A 232 36.61 46.36 -13.14
N ALA A 233 37.38 45.28 -13.25
CA ALA A 233 38.51 45.02 -12.36
C ALA A 233 39.79 44.89 -13.19
N THR A 234 40.70 45.85 -13.01
CA THR A 234 42.07 45.78 -13.52
C THR A 234 42.75 44.52 -12.97
N LYS A 235 42.97 43.54 -13.84
CA LYS A 235 43.97 42.49 -13.59
C LYS A 235 45.31 43.25 -13.49
N TYR A 236 46.08 42.99 -12.44
CA TYR A 236 47.36 43.61 -12.09
C TYR A 236 47.26 44.94 -11.30
N ALA A 237 47.14 44.82 -9.98
CA ALA A 237 47.85 45.73 -9.07
C ALA A 237 49.17 45.04 -8.71
N ALA A 238 50.27 45.78 -8.85
CA ALA A 238 51.66 45.34 -8.69
C ALA A 238 51.97 44.79 -7.29
#